data_AF-A0A8R2QZQ3-F1
#
_entry.id   AF-A0A8R2QZQ3-F1
#
_cell.length_a   1.000
_cell.length_b   1.000
_cell.length_c   1.000
_cell.angle_alpha   90.00
_cell.angle_beta   90.00
_cell.angle_gamma   90.00
#
_symmetry.space_group_name_H-M   'P 1'
#
loop_
_entity.id
_entity.type
_entity.pdbx_description
1 polymer ?
#
loop_
_entity_poly.entity_id
_entity_poly.type
_entity_poly.pdbx_seq_one_letter_code
_entity_poly.pdbx_strand_id
1 'polypeptide(L)'
;MISWIFAGLPIALSSEETALLVEKRICELHEMPAEFCKYEPTEKDKELMEEFLKKVLEQQASALKKRKIEQLSQKIDIIVAGKKKNLINKGMSDANIDKDAMLEEEIKRIQDLDPDHTLVQLPQEMYRNIETSPVGLDVLRPNILEGDGAVKYSIFKDLWEKGYYVTSGSKFGCDYLIYPDMSR
;
A
#
# COMPACT_ATOMS: atom_id res chain seq x y z
N MET A 1 0.57 -18.36 9.18
CA MET A 1 -0.14 -17.31 8.41
C MET A 1 0.82 -16.83 7.34
N ILE A 2 0.54 -17.10 6.07
CA ILE A 2 1.45 -16.80 4.97
C ILE A 2 1.11 -15.40 4.47
N SER A 3 2.00 -14.44 4.71
CA SER A 3 1.80 -13.06 4.29
C SER A 3 2.66 -12.78 3.06
N TRP A 4 2.05 -12.89 1.87
CA TRP A 4 2.55 -12.21 0.67
C TRP A 4 1.95 -10.81 0.63
N ILE A 5 2.78 -9.80 0.36
CA ILE A 5 2.37 -8.40 0.23
C ILE A 5 2.29 -8.07 -1.27
N PHE A 6 1.12 -8.24 -1.87
CA PHE A 6 0.83 -7.71 -3.21
C PHE A 6 0.10 -6.37 -3.04
N ALA A 7 0.58 -5.32 -3.69
CA ALA A 7 0.01 -3.96 -3.60
C ALA A 7 -0.12 -3.40 -2.16
N GLY A 8 0.73 -3.83 -1.22
CA GLY A 8 0.76 -3.31 0.15
C GLY A 8 -0.28 -3.90 1.09
N LEU A 9 -1.02 -4.94 0.70
CA LEU A 9 -2.00 -5.62 1.54
C LEU A 9 -1.56 -7.06 1.84
N PRO A 10 -1.71 -7.54 3.10
CA PRO A 10 -1.54 -8.95 3.42
C PRO A 10 -2.53 -9.79 2.62
N ILE A 11 -2.04 -10.68 1.77
CA ILE A 11 -2.89 -11.66 1.09
C ILE A 11 -3.09 -12.85 2.02
N ALA A 12 -4.36 -13.17 2.30
CA ALA A 12 -4.72 -14.43 2.93
C ALA A 12 -4.91 -15.51 1.85
N LEU A 13 -3.96 -16.44 1.75
CA LEU A 13 -4.02 -17.58 0.83
C LEU A 13 -4.69 -18.79 1.50
N SER A 14 -5.44 -19.57 0.72
CA SER A 14 -5.92 -20.88 1.12
C SER A 14 -4.77 -21.90 1.22
N SER A 15 -5.01 -23.05 1.85
CA SER A 15 -4.01 -24.12 1.90
C SER A 15 -3.67 -24.66 0.51
N GLU A 16 -4.66 -24.76 -0.38
CA GLU A 16 -4.50 -25.21 -1.77
C GLU A 16 -3.74 -24.20 -2.63
N GLU A 17 -4.10 -22.91 -2.54
CA GLU A 17 -3.38 -21.83 -3.22
C GLU A 17 -1.91 -21.80 -2.79
N THR A 18 -1.68 -21.89 -1.48
CA THR A 18 -0.34 -21.94 -0.92
C THR A 18 0.45 -23.13 -1.46
N ALA A 19 -0.11 -24.33 -1.38
CA ALA A 19 0.56 -25.55 -1.81
C ALA A 19 0.95 -25.47 -3.29
N LEU A 20 0.05 -24.95 -4.13
CA LEU A 20 0.30 -24.76 -5.55
C LEU A 20 1.44 -23.77 -5.81
N LEU A 21 1.48 -22.63 -5.11
CA LEU A 21 2.53 -21.63 -5.28
C LEU A 21 3.91 -22.17 -4.87
N VAL A 22 3.98 -22.95 -3.79
CA VAL A 22 5.21 -23.61 -3.33
C VAL A 22 5.66 -24.65 -4.34
N GLU A 23 4.75 -25.50 -4.85
CA GLU A 23 5.06 -26.50 -5.87
C GLU A 23 5.57 -25.88 -7.18
N LYS A 24 4.98 -24.74 -7.59
CA LYS A 24 5.41 -23.97 -8.77
C LYS A 24 6.70 -23.18 -8.53
N ARG A 25 7.28 -23.24 -7.32
CA ARG A 25 8.49 -22.50 -6.90
C ARG A 25 8.34 -20.98 -7.03
N ILE A 26 7.12 -20.48 -6.83
CA ILE A 26 6.82 -19.05 -6.82
C ILE A 26 7.07 -18.49 -5.41
N CYS A 27 6.88 -19.31 -4.37
CA CYS A 27 7.10 -18.92 -2.99
C CYS A 27 7.75 -20.01 -2.13
N GLU A 28 8.27 -19.59 -0.98
CA GLU A 28 8.76 -20.45 0.09
C GLU A 28 7.88 -20.28 1.34
N LEU A 29 7.74 -21.35 2.12
CA LEU A 29 7.04 -21.32 3.39
C LEU A 29 8.01 -21.09 4.52
N HIS A 30 7.67 -20.15 5.39
CA HIS A 30 8.43 -19.82 6.58
C HIS A 30 7.52 -19.89 7.80
N GLU A 31 8.04 -20.48 8.87
CA GLU A 31 7.40 -20.42 10.17
C GLU A 31 7.79 -19.13 10.89
N MET A 32 6.79 -18.45 11.42
CA MET A 32 6.99 -17.27 12.26
C MET A 32 7.20 -17.72 13.71
N PRO A 33 8.23 -17.20 14.41
CA PRO A 33 8.47 -17.52 15.81
C PRO A 33 7.24 -17.23 16.67
N ALA A 34 6.94 -18.10 17.63
CA ALA A 34 5.77 -17.95 18.50
C ALA A 34 5.83 -16.66 19.34
N GLU A 35 7.04 -16.17 19.61
CA GLU A 35 7.34 -14.92 20.30
C GLU A 35 6.80 -13.73 19.52
N PHE A 36 6.79 -13.79 18.18
CA PHE A 36 6.25 -12.72 17.35
C PHE A 36 4.75 -12.49 17.61
N CYS A 37 3.97 -13.57 17.67
CA CYS A 37 2.53 -13.51 17.90
C CYS A 37 2.15 -13.03 19.32
N LYS A 38 3.09 -13.13 20.28
CA LYS A 38 2.89 -12.74 21.68
C LYS A 38 3.61 -11.44 22.03
N TYR A 39 4.18 -10.77 21.04
CA TYR A 39 5.02 -9.61 21.27
C TYR A 39 4.19 -8.38 21.63
N GLU A 40 4.56 -7.73 22.72
CA GLU A 40 4.08 -6.40 23.06
C GLU A 40 5.12 -5.34 22.68
N PRO A 41 4.72 -4.24 22.01
CA PRO A 41 5.64 -3.16 21.66
C PRO A 41 6.39 -2.60 22.86
N THR A 42 7.71 -2.62 22.80
CA THR A 42 8.58 -1.98 23.79
C THR A 42 8.59 -0.47 23.60
N GLU A 43 9.05 0.28 24.61
CA GLU A 43 9.23 1.74 24.48
C GLU A 43 10.15 2.10 23.30
N LYS A 44 11.19 1.30 23.04
CA LYS A 44 12.07 1.50 21.88
C LYS A 44 11.34 1.34 20.55
N ASP A 45 10.38 0.41 20.46
CA ASP A 45 9.58 0.26 19.24
C ASP A 45 8.68 1.47 19.01
N LYS A 46 8.13 2.04 20.10
CA LYS A 46 7.29 3.25 20.03
C LYS A 46 8.12 4.43 19.55
N GLU A 47 9.32 4.63 20.11
CA GLU A 47 10.26 5.67 19.69
C GLU A 47 10.62 5.53 18.19
N LEU A 48 10.93 4.31 17.74
CA LEU A 48 11.25 4.03 16.33
C LEU A 48 10.05 4.35 15.41
N MET A 49 8.84 3.99 15.84
CA MET A 49 7.62 4.29 15.09
C MET A 49 7.33 5.79 15.04
N GLU A 50 7.55 6.53 16.13
CA GLU A 50 7.41 7.99 16.16
C GLU A 50 8.41 8.67 15.23
N GLU A 51 9.67 8.22 15.22
CA GLU A 51 10.69 8.73 14.29
C GLU A 51 10.29 8.46 12.83
N PHE A 52 9.79 7.25 12.55
CA PHE A 52 9.28 6.90 11.23
C PHE A 52 8.11 7.81 10.81
N LEU A 53 7.12 8.01 11.67
CA LEU A 53 5.97 8.87 11.40
C LEU A 53 6.39 10.32 11.14
N LYS A 54 7.34 10.85 11.91
CA LYS A 54 7.90 12.18 11.70
C LYS A 54 8.56 12.30 10.33
N LYS A 55 9.36 11.31 9.93
CA LYS A 55 9.99 11.27 8.62
C LYS A 55 8.96 11.25 7.48
N VAL A 56 7.88 10.48 7.65
CA VAL A 56 6.78 10.42 6.68
C VAL A 56 6.08 11.78 6.54
N LEU A 57 5.79 12.45 7.66
CA LEU A 57 5.22 13.79 7.68
C LEU A 57 6.09 14.78 6.90
N GLU A 58 7.39 14.82 7.20
CA GLU A 58 8.36 15.72 6.54
C GLU A 58 8.46 15.47 5.03
N GLN A 59 8.48 14.20 4.62
CA GLN A 59 8.49 13.80 3.21
C GLN A 59 7.21 14.22 2.48
N GLN A 60 6.04 14.01 3.08
CA GLN A 60 4.78 14.42 2.48
C GLN A 60 4.63 15.94 2.43
N ALA A 61 5.00 16.65 3.50
CA ALA A 61 4.96 18.10 3.55
C ALA A 61 5.85 18.72 2.48
N SER A 62 7.08 18.23 2.32
CA SER A 62 8.01 18.72 1.29
C SER A 62 7.51 18.42 -0.13
N ALA A 63 6.97 17.22 -0.38
CA ALA A 63 6.38 16.86 -1.67
C ALA A 63 5.17 17.73 -2.03
N LEU A 64 4.28 17.98 -1.07
CA LEU A 64 3.10 18.85 -1.25
C LEU A 64 3.50 20.31 -1.49
N LYS A 65 4.46 20.83 -0.72
CA LYS A 65 5.00 22.19 -0.93
C LYS A 65 5.57 22.33 -2.33
N LYS A 66 6.42 21.39 -2.76
CA LYS A 66 6.99 21.37 -4.12
C LYS A 66 5.90 21.39 -5.19
N ARG A 67 4.88 20.53 -5.05
CA ARG A 67 3.76 20.45 -5.99
C ARG A 67 2.92 21.74 -6.02
N LYS A 68 2.67 22.36 -4.85
CA LYS A 68 1.97 23.66 -4.76
C LYS A 68 2.77 24.78 -5.43
N ILE A 69 4.08 24.84 -5.21
CA ILE A 69 4.98 25.81 -5.84
C ILE A 69 4.93 25.68 -7.37
N GLU A 70 5.01 24.45 -7.88
CA GLU A 70 4.92 24.18 -9.31
C GLU A 70 3.58 24.61 -9.91
N GLN A 71 2.46 24.34 -9.22
CA GLN A 71 1.14 24.79 -9.64
C GLN A 71 0.99 26.32 -9.63
N LEU A 72 1.55 27.00 -8.63
CA LEU A 72 1.54 28.46 -8.55
C LEU A 72 2.38 29.07 -9.67
N SER A 73 3.57 28.51 -9.93
CA SER A 73 4.44 28.93 -11.02
C SER A 73 3.74 28.80 -12.39
N GLN A 74 3.08 27.67 -12.66
CA GLN A 74 2.34 27.48 -13.91
C GLN A 74 1.17 28.46 -14.09
N LYS A 75 0.56 28.92 -12.99
CA LYS A 75 -0.61 29.82 -13.02
C LYS A 75 -0.26 31.28 -12.74
N ILE A 76 1.02 31.62 -12.57
CA ILE A 76 1.45 32.95 -12.13
C ILE A 76 0.96 34.05 -13.07
N ASP A 77 0.99 33.81 -14.38
CA ASP A 77 0.54 34.76 -15.39
C ASP A 77 -0.96 35.07 -15.28
N ILE A 78 -1.78 34.05 -15.00
CA ILE A 78 -3.22 34.20 -14.80
C ILE A 78 -3.50 34.98 -13.50
N ILE A 79 -2.74 34.71 -12.44
CA ILE A 79 -2.87 35.39 -11.15
C ILE A 79 -2.49 36.88 -11.28
N VAL A 80 -1.39 37.18 -11.98
CA VAL A 80 -0.94 38.55 -12.25
C VAL A 80 -1.95 39.31 -13.09
N ALA A 81 -2.51 38.68 -14.13
CA ALA A 81 -3.58 39.26 -14.94
C ALA A 81 -4.84 39.58 -14.11
N GLY A 82 -5.23 38.67 -13.21
CA GLY A 82 -6.34 38.88 -12.27
C GLY A 82 -6.10 40.05 -11.31
N LYS A 83 -4.90 40.16 -10.72
CA LYS A 83 -4.51 41.28 -9.85
C LYS A 83 -4.46 42.62 -10.61
N LYS A 84 -3.91 42.64 -11.83
CA LYS A 84 -3.90 43.82 -12.70
C LYS A 84 -5.32 44.32 -12.99
N LYS A 85 -6.26 43.41 -13.27
CA LYS A 85 -7.68 43.75 -13.49
C LYS A 85 -8.34 44.35 -12.24
N ASN A 86 -8.05 43.81 -11.05
CA ASN A 86 -8.56 44.36 -9.78
C ASN A 86 -7.97 45.75 -9.46
N LEU A 87 -6.71 46.01 -9.80
CA LEU A 87 -6.05 47.31 -9.63
C LEU A 87 -6.57 48.38 -10.61
N ILE A 88 -6.80 48.00 -11.87
CA ILE A 88 -7.43 48.86 -12.87
C ILE A 88 -8.85 49.26 -12.41
N ASN A 89 -9.62 48.31 -11.88
CA ASN A 89 -10.95 48.60 -11.33
C ASN A 89 -10.92 49.53 -10.09
N LYS A 90 -9.78 49.65 -9.40
CA LYS A 90 -9.56 50.58 -8.28
C LYS A 90 -8.94 51.92 -8.70
N GLY A 91 -8.77 52.17 -10.01
CA GLY A 91 -8.31 53.46 -10.54
C GLY A 91 -6.80 53.68 -10.54
N MET A 92 -5.97 52.66 -10.29
CA MET A 92 -4.51 52.75 -10.42
C MET A 92 -4.07 52.20 -11.78
N SER A 93 -3.63 53.08 -12.68
CA SER A 93 -3.06 52.71 -13.97
C SER A 93 -1.56 52.43 -13.86
N ASP A 94 -1.18 51.25 -14.33
CA ASP A 94 0.18 50.78 -14.61
C ASP A 94 1.09 50.48 -13.41
N ALA A 95 0.67 49.49 -12.61
CA ALA A 95 1.58 48.75 -11.74
C ALA A 95 2.33 47.70 -12.57
N ASN A 96 3.65 47.87 -12.72
CA ASN A 96 4.55 46.78 -13.13
C ASN A 96 4.62 45.77 -11.98
N ILE A 97 3.88 44.66 -12.09
CA ILE A 97 3.79 43.65 -11.04
C ILE A 97 4.95 42.67 -11.23
N ASP A 98 5.87 42.65 -10.28
CA ASP A 98 6.95 41.68 -10.22
C ASP A 98 6.38 40.28 -9.91
N LYS A 99 6.58 39.35 -10.84
CA LYS A 99 6.05 37.99 -10.77
C LYS A 99 6.78 37.16 -9.72
N ASP A 100 8.08 37.37 -9.57
CA ASP A 100 8.93 36.56 -8.70
C ASP A 100 8.70 36.94 -7.24
N ALA A 101 8.62 38.23 -6.93
CA ALA A 101 8.25 38.72 -5.60
C ALA A 101 6.85 38.26 -5.16
N MET A 102 5.90 38.19 -6.09
CA MET A 102 4.56 37.67 -5.81
C MET A 102 4.53 36.17 -5.56
N LEU A 103 5.31 35.41 -6.32
CA LEU A 103 5.43 33.97 -6.12
C LEU A 103 6.03 33.69 -4.74
N GLU A 104 7.10 34.41 -4.35
CA GLU A 104 7.68 34.28 -3.01
C GLU A 104 6.70 34.61 -1.88
N GLU A 105 5.87 35.65 -2.04
CA GLU A 105 4.85 36.01 -1.05
C GLU A 105 3.81 34.90 -0.89
N GLU A 106 3.32 34.32 -1.98
CA GLU A 106 2.35 33.22 -1.93
C GLU A 106 2.99 31.93 -1.41
N ILE A 107 4.26 31.66 -1.71
CA ILE A 107 5.02 30.53 -1.14
C ILE A 107 5.10 30.63 0.38
N LYS A 108 5.35 31.84 0.92
CA LYS A 108 5.39 32.07 2.38
C LYS A 108 4.05 31.84 3.07
N ARG A 109 2.94 31.96 2.34
CA ARG A 109 1.59 31.69 2.85
C ARG A 109 1.17 30.23 2.77
N ILE A 110 1.96 29.36 2.12
CA ILE A 110 1.65 27.94 2.07
C ILE A 110 1.70 27.39 3.48
N GLN A 111 0.51 27.06 4.01
CA GLN A 111 0.37 26.39 5.29
C GLN A 111 1.07 25.03 5.26
N ASP A 112 1.66 24.69 6.40
CA ASP A 112 2.24 23.37 6.64
C ASP A 112 1.17 22.28 6.64
N LEU A 113 1.60 21.05 6.36
CA LEU A 113 0.71 19.90 6.43
C LEU A 113 0.37 19.62 7.89
N ASP A 114 -0.92 19.60 8.20
CA ASP A 114 -1.42 19.14 9.49
C ASP A 114 -1.14 17.63 9.64
N PRO A 115 -0.57 17.17 10.77
CA PRO A 115 -0.39 15.75 11.06
C PRO A 115 -1.65 14.90 10.81
N ASP A 116 -2.85 15.42 11.12
CA ASP A 116 -4.12 14.71 10.96
C ASP A 116 -4.54 14.53 9.48
N HIS A 117 -3.88 15.23 8.56
CA HIS A 117 -4.11 15.14 7.11
C HIS A 117 -3.00 14.39 6.38
N THR A 118 -2.08 13.78 7.12
CA THR A 118 -1.01 12.95 6.57
C THR A 118 -1.57 11.64 6.06
N LEU A 119 -1.14 11.21 4.87
CA LEU A 119 -1.48 9.88 4.39
C LEU A 119 -0.77 8.84 5.24
N VAL A 120 -1.54 7.86 5.73
CA VAL A 120 -0.98 6.74 6.49
C VAL A 120 -0.17 5.85 5.55
N GLN A 121 1.12 5.72 5.81
CA GLN A 121 1.97 4.77 5.08
C GLN A 121 1.75 3.37 5.67
N LEU A 122 1.40 2.42 4.80
CA LEU A 122 1.39 1.00 5.14
C LEU A 122 2.80 0.43 4.94
N PRO A 123 3.50 0.00 5.99
CA PRO A 123 4.83 -0.59 5.85
C PRO A 123 4.75 -1.85 4.98
N GLN A 124 5.55 -1.88 3.91
CA GLN A 124 5.64 -3.03 3.01
C GLN A 124 6.72 -4.03 3.45
N GLU A 125 7.57 -3.62 4.40
CA GLU A 125 8.61 -4.44 5.00
C GLU A 125 8.37 -4.52 6.50
N MET A 126 8.72 -5.66 7.09
CA MET A 126 8.68 -5.83 8.54
C MET A 126 9.70 -4.87 9.16
N TYR A 127 9.27 -4.01 10.08
CA TYR A 127 10.15 -3.06 10.78
C TYR A 127 11.19 -3.74 11.70
N ARG A 128 11.05 -5.05 11.92
CA ARG A 128 11.97 -5.88 12.70
C ARG A 128 12.56 -6.98 11.84
N ASN A 129 13.82 -7.28 12.12
CA ASN A 129 14.46 -8.48 11.63
C ASN A 129 13.97 -9.66 12.48
N ILE A 130 13.20 -10.55 11.87
CA ILE A 130 12.70 -11.75 12.52
C ILE A 130 13.35 -12.92 11.82
N GLU A 131 14.11 -13.68 12.59
CA GLU A 131 14.63 -14.96 12.11
C GLU A 131 13.45 -15.90 11.91
N THR A 132 13.31 -16.37 10.68
CA THR A 132 12.28 -17.33 10.30
C THR A 132 12.98 -18.59 9.82
N SER A 133 12.36 -19.74 10.06
CA SER A 133 12.85 -21.02 9.56
C SER A 133 12.00 -21.47 8.36
N PRO A 134 12.63 -21.93 7.27
CA PRO A 134 11.88 -22.52 6.16
C PRO A 134 11.18 -23.80 6.61
N VAL A 135 9.96 -24.00 6.15
CA VAL A 135 9.15 -25.18 6.46
C VAL A 135 8.60 -25.82 5.19
N GLY A 136 8.33 -27.13 5.26
CA GLY A 136 7.75 -27.88 4.16
C GLY A 136 6.23 -27.77 4.09
N LEU A 137 5.64 -28.39 3.07
CA LEU A 137 4.18 -28.49 2.90
C LEU A 137 3.48 -29.29 4.02
N ASP A 138 4.23 -30.01 4.85
CA ASP A 138 3.70 -30.77 5.98
C ASP A 138 2.92 -29.91 6.99
N VAL A 139 3.24 -28.62 7.09
CA VAL A 139 2.53 -27.67 7.96
C VAL A 139 1.09 -27.39 7.51
N LEU A 140 0.74 -27.76 6.27
CA LEU A 140 -0.59 -27.59 5.70
C LEU A 140 -1.47 -28.84 5.87
N ARG A 141 -1.02 -29.84 6.63
CA ARG A 141 -1.84 -31.02 6.96
C ARG A 141 -3.01 -30.65 7.87
N PRO A 142 -4.15 -31.35 7.74
CA PRO A 142 -4.45 -32.40 6.76
C PRO A 142 -4.93 -31.86 5.39
N ASN A 143 -5.06 -30.54 5.24
CA ASN A 143 -5.84 -29.90 4.17
C ASN A 143 -5.38 -30.19 2.74
N ILE A 144 -4.14 -30.62 2.52
CA ILE A 144 -3.59 -30.85 1.17
C ILE A 144 -2.91 -32.21 0.94
N LEU A 145 -2.49 -32.92 2.00
CA LEU A 145 -1.67 -34.13 1.88
C LEU A 145 -2.38 -35.42 2.31
N GLU A 146 -3.51 -35.32 3.02
CA GLU A 146 -4.15 -36.48 3.64
C GLU A 146 -5.67 -36.47 3.44
N GLY A 147 -6.26 -37.67 3.34
CA GLY A 147 -7.70 -37.87 3.25
C GLY A 147 -8.39 -37.03 2.17
N ASP A 148 -9.52 -36.44 2.53
CA ASP A 148 -10.31 -35.57 1.65
C ASP A 148 -9.54 -34.33 1.20
N GLY A 149 -8.57 -33.85 1.99
CA GLY A 149 -7.74 -32.69 1.66
C GLY A 149 -6.88 -32.91 0.41
N ALA A 150 -6.28 -34.09 0.28
CA ALA A 150 -5.50 -34.45 -0.91
C ALA A 150 -6.34 -34.49 -2.19
N VAL A 151 -7.59 -34.95 -2.08
CA VAL A 151 -8.55 -34.96 -3.20
C VAL A 151 -8.95 -33.53 -3.58
N LYS A 152 -9.30 -32.71 -2.59
CA LYS A 152 -9.64 -31.29 -2.78
C LYS A 152 -8.51 -30.52 -3.45
N TYR A 153 -7.28 -30.69 -2.97
CA TYR A 153 -6.11 -30.06 -3.57
C TYR A 153 -5.86 -30.52 -5.01
N SER A 154 -6.01 -31.81 -5.30
CA SER A 154 -5.87 -32.34 -6.67
C SER A 154 -6.89 -31.73 -7.63
N ILE A 155 -8.14 -31.56 -7.18
CA ILE A 155 -9.20 -30.90 -7.95
C ILE A 155 -8.86 -29.42 -8.17
N PHE A 156 -8.48 -28.71 -7.10
CA PHE A 156 -8.09 -27.30 -7.16
C PHE A 156 -6.97 -27.08 -8.19
N LYS A 157 -5.91 -27.89 -8.12
CA LYS A 157 -4.76 -27.83 -9.01
C LYS A 157 -5.15 -28.07 -10.47
N ASP A 158 -5.93 -29.11 -10.75
CA ASP A 158 -6.39 -29.42 -12.11
C ASP A 158 -7.24 -28.28 -12.71
N LEU A 159 -8.16 -27.71 -11.93
CA LEU A 159 -8.99 -26.58 -12.37
C LEU A 159 -8.16 -25.32 -12.63
N TRP A 160 -7.22 -25.01 -11.74
CA TRP A 160 -6.34 -23.86 -11.91
C TRP A 160 -5.43 -24.01 -13.13
N GLU A 161 -4.86 -25.20 -13.36
CA GLU A 161 -4.01 -25.48 -14.53
C GLU A 161 -4.79 -25.44 -15.86
N LYS A 162 -6.11 -25.68 -15.82
CA LYS A 162 -7.03 -25.49 -16.96
C LYS A 162 -7.39 -24.02 -17.22
N GLY A 163 -6.88 -23.08 -16.41
CA GLY A 163 -7.12 -21.65 -16.57
C GLY A 163 -8.41 -21.14 -15.94
N TYR A 164 -9.05 -21.92 -15.06
CA TYR A 164 -10.20 -21.41 -14.30
C TYR A 164 -9.75 -20.54 -13.13
N TYR A 165 -10.55 -19.52 -12.81
CA TYR A 165 -10.43 -18.79 -11.56
C TYR A 165 -11.24 -19.52 -10.47
N VAL A 166 -10.57 -20.01 -9.45
CA VAL A 166 -11.15 -20.87 -8.40
C VAL A 166 -11.16 -20.13 -7.07
N THR A 167 -12.32 -20.04 -6.41
CA THR A 167 -12.46 -19.41 -5.09
C THR A 167 -13.20 -20.33 -4.11
N SER A 168 -13.16 -20.01 -2.81
CA SER A 168 -13.91 -20.76 -1.78
C SER A 168 -15.42 -20.78 -2.03
N GLY A 169 -16.02 -21.97 -2.03
CA GLY A 169 -17.46 -22.19 -2.15
C GLY A 169 -18.21 -22.32 -0.83
N SER A 170 -17.53 -22.14 0.31
CA SER A 170 -18.08 -22.38 1.65
C SER A 170 -19.42 -21.68 1.92
N LYS A 171 -19.61 -20.47 1.38
CA LYS A 171 -20.86 -19.69 1.50
C LYS A 171 -22.06 -20.30 0.76
N PHE A 172 -21.83 -21.26 -0.14
CA PHE A 172 -22.83 -21.91 -0.97
C PHE A 172 -22.97 -23.41 -0.67
N GLY A 173 -22.28 -23.90 0.37
CA GLY A 173 -22.32 -25.32 0.75
C GLY A 173 -21.54 -26.25 -0.20
N CYS A 174 -20.61 -25.70 -0.99
CA CYS A 174 -19.70 -26.45 -1.84
C CYS A 174 -18.24 -26.14 -1.48
N ASP A 175 -17.29 -26.92 -2.01
CA ASP A 175 -15.87 -26.69 -1.76
C ASP A 175 -15.34 -25.47 -2.54
N TYR A 176 -15.68 -25.38 -3.83
CA TYR A 176 -15.16 -24.35 -4.73
C TYR A 176 -16.27 -23.69 -5.56
N LEU A 177 -16.02 -22.43 -5.94
CA LEU A 177 -16.68 -21.73 -7.04
C LEU A 177 -15.69 -21.61 -8.18
N ILE A 178 -16.17 -21.92 -9.38
CA ILE A 178 -15.34 -21.95 -10.59
C ILE A 178 -15.87 -20.87 -11.51
N TYR A 179 -15.00 -19.93 -11.86
CA TYR A 179 -15.28 -18.89 -12.83
C TYR A 179 -14.45 -19.16 -14.09
N PRO A 180 -15.06 -19.08 -15.29
CA PRO A 180 -14.31 -19.14 -16.53
C PRO A 180 -13.34 -17.95 -16.59
N ASP A 181 -12.22 -18.13 -17.31
CA ASP A 181 -11.25 -17.08 -17.51
C ASP A 181 -11.95 -15.82 -18.06
N MET A 182 -11.75 -14.69 -17.37
CA MET A 182 -12.30 -13.38 -17.72
C MET A 182 -11.46 -12.68 -18.80
N SER A 183 -10.41 -13.33 -19.30
CA SER A 183 -9.63 -12.85 -20.44
C SER A 183 -10.27 -13.26 -21.79
N ARG A 184 -11.36 -12.57 -22.16
CA ARG A 184 -11.84 -12.48 -23.55
C ARG A 184 -12.24 -11.07 -23.92
#